data_AF-A0A838IRD4-F1
#
_entry.id   AF-A0A838IRD4-F1
#
_cell.length_a   1.000
_cell.length_b   1.000
_cell.length_c   1.000
_cell.angle_alpha   90.00
_cell.angle_beta   90.00
_cell.angle_gamma   90.00
#
_symmetry.space_group_name_H-M   'P 1'
#
loop_
_entity.id
_entity.type
_entity.pdbx_description
1 polymer ?
#
loop_
_entity_poly.entity_id
_entity_poly.type
_entity_poly.pdbx_seq_one_letter_code
_entity_poly.pdbx_strand_id
1 'polypeptide(L)'
;MTKIISFSDEILLLEAASKQHKAELGELEARHKQYDLQTAEARQALDALRTALGVGVFAPKRRGRPRSTPSDALEVNPQSGRPSRGARRDQIEDICRTLGQRNANFRTAEVLKQLREIEGELSDGMRSYTYALMTTLQDEGLVNKVDRGRWELVR
;
A
#
# COMPACT_ATOMS: atom_id res chain seq x y z
N MET A 1 16.43 -52.43 34.74
CA MET A 1 15.55 -52.58 33.56
C MET A 1 15.23 -51.19 33.04
N THR A 2 15.94 -50.73 32.01
CA THR A 2 15.72 -49.42 31.39
C THR A 2 14.55 -49.52 30.41
N LYS A 3 13.45 -48.80 30.69
CA LYS A 3 12.33 -48.66 29.75
C LYS A 3 12.81 -47.84 28.55
N ILE A 4 12.92 -48.48 27.40
CA ILE A 4 13.17 -47.79 26.14
C ILE A 4 11.86 -47.10 25.76
N ILE A 5 11.83 -45.77 25.85
CA ILE A 5 10.70 -44.96 25.38
C ILE A 5 10.83 -44.87 23.86
N SER A 6 9.84 -45.38 23.14
CA SER A 6 9.77 -45.35 21.67
C SER A 6 8.83 -44.22 21.24
N PHE A 7 9.33 -43.29 20.43
CA PHE A 7 8.57 -42.17 19.86
C PHE A 7 8.07 -42.47 18.44
N SER A 8 8.10 -43.73 18.03
CA SER A 8 7.82 -44.14 16.65
C SER A 8 6.42 -43.70 16.19
N ASP A 9 5.43 -43.75 17.08
CA ASP A 9 4.06 -43.35 16.77
C ASP A 9 3.93 -41.82 16.58
N GLU A 10 4.63 -41.03 17.40
CA GLU A 10 4.67 -39.57 17.25
C GLU A 10 5.39 -39.15 15.98
N ILE A 11 6.47 -39.85 15.61
CA ILE A 11 7.19 -39.61 14.36
C ILE A 11 6.28 -39.88 13.16
N LEU A 12 5.56 -41.00 13.15
CA LEU A 12 4.63 -41.33 12.05
C LEU A 12 3.49 -40.32 11.93
N LEU A 13 2.96 -39.83 13.05
CA LEU A 13 1.94 -38.78 13.05
C LEU A 13 2.48 -37.45 12.50
N LEU A 14 3.68 -37.05 12.90
CA LEU A 14 4.33 -35.83 12.41
C LEU A 14 4.70 -35.94 10.93
N GLU A 15 5.12 -37.12 10.46
CA GLU A 15 5.38 -37.37 9.04
C GLU A 15 4.09 -37.30 8.20
N ALA A 16 2.98 -37.86 8.71
CA ALA A 16 1.68 -37.75 8.07
C ALA A 16 1.18 -36.30 7.99
N ALA A 17 1.29 -35.55 9.10
CA ALA A 17 0.93 -34.13 9.14
C ALA A 17 1.82 -33.28 8.21
N SER A 18 3.13 -33.54 8.17
CA SER A 18 4.06 -32.87 7.25
C SER A 18 3.70 -33.12 5.79
N LYS A 19 3.31 -34.36 5.45
CA LYS A 19 2.89 -34.72 4.10
C LYS A 19 1.58 -34.02 3.71
N GLN A 20 0.62 -33.94 4.63
CA GLN A 20 -0.64 -33.23 4.42
C GLN A 20 -0.41 -31.73 4.19
N HIS A 21 0.35 -31.06 5.06
CA HIS A 21 0.61 -29.62 4.91
C HIS A 21 1.40 -29.27 3.65
N LYS A 22 2.29 -30.16 3.19
CA LYS A 22 2.97 -29.98 1.89
C LYS A 22 1.99 -30.08 0.72
N ALA A 23 0.99 -30.95 0.80
CA ALA A 23 -0.05 -31.04 -0.22
C ALA A 23 -0.94 -29.77 -0.23
N GLU A 24 -1.36 -29.31 0.95
CA GLU A 24 -2.14 -28.07 1.11
C GLU A 24 -1.37 -26.85 0.58
N LEU A 25 -0.07 -26.76 0.86
CA LEU A 25 0.78 -25.69 0.34
C LEU A 25 0.89 -25.74 -1.19
N GLY A 26 1.03 -26.93 -1.78
CA GLY A 26 1.03 -27.11 -3.23
C GLY A 26 -0.29 -26.67 -3.89
N GLU A 27 -1.43 -26.97 -3.26
CA GLU A 27 -2.75 -26.52 -3.73
C GLU A 27 -2.93 -25.00 -3.63
N LEU A 28 -2.41 -24.38 -2.58
CA LEU A 28 -2.45 -22.93 -2.41
C LEU A 28 -1.55 -22.22 -3.42
N GLU A 29 -0.35 -22.75 -3.68
CA GLU A 29 0.56 -22.23 -4.72
C GLU A 29 -0.05 -22.36 -6.12
N ALA A 30 -0.72 -23.48 -6.41
CA ALA A 30 -1.42 -23.68 -7.67
C ALA A 30 -2.56 -22.67 -7.84
N ARG A 31 -3.36 -22.46 -6.79
CA ARG A 31 -4.41 -21.42 -6.77
C ARG A 31 -3.84 -20.02 -6.97
N HIS A 32 -2.75 -19.68 -6.28
CA HIS A 32 -2.09 -18.37 -6.43
C HIS A 32 -1.64 -18.13 -7.87
N LYS A 33 -0.95 -19.11 -8.48
CA LYS A 33 -0.50 -19.01 -9.89
C LYS A 33 -1.68 -18.87 -10.85
N GLN A 34 -2.78 -19.58 -10.61
CA GLN A 34 -4.00 -19.47 -11.41
C GLN A 34 -4.63 -18.08 -11.29
N TYR A 35 -4.71 -17.50 -10.08
CA TYR A 35 -5.21 -16.14 -9.88
C TYR A 35 -4.32 -15.08 -10.55
N ASP A 36 -3.00 -15.23 -10.48
CA ASP A 36 -2.07 -14.32 -11.16
C ASP A 36 -2.25 -14.36 -12.69
N LEU A 37 -2.41 -15.56 -13.26
CA LEU A 37 -2.71 -15.77 -14.68
C LEU A 37 -4.01 -15.07 -15.08
N GLN A 38 -5.11 -15.32 -14.36
CA GLN A 38 -6.40 -14.68 -14.63
C GLN A 38 -6.32 -13.15 -14.50
N THR A 39 -5.55 -12.64 -13.54
CA THR A 39 -5.34 -11.21 -13.36
C THR A 39 -4.54 -10.60 -14.52
N ALA A 40 -3.53 -11.32 -15.02
CA ALA A 40 -2.75 -10.90 -16.19
C ALA A 40 -3.60 -10.88 -17.47
N GLU A 41 -4.42 -11.92 -17.69
CA GLU A 41 -5.36 -12.00 -18.81
C GLU A 41 -6.39 -10.86 -18.77
N ALA A 42 -6.95 -10.54 -17.59
CA ALA A 42 -7.88 -9.43 -17.43
C ALA A 42 -7.22 -8.07 -17.74
N ARG A 43 -5.94 -7.88 -17.35
CA ARG A 43 -5.18 -6.66 -17.69
C ARG A 43 -4.96 -6.54 -19.19
N GLN A 44 -4.56 -7.63 -19.85
CA GLN A 44 -4.37 -7.66 -21.30
C GLN A 44 -5.68 -7.40 -22.05
N ALA A 45 -6.79 -7.99 -21.60
CA ALA A 45 -8.10 -7.73 -22.18
C ALA A 45 -8.53 -6.26 -22.02
N LEU A 46 -8.28 -5.64 -20.86
CA LEU A 46 -8.53 -4.22 -20.63
C LEU A 46 -7.66 -3.32 -21.50
N ASP A 47 -6.38 -3.65 -21.69
CA ASP A 47 -5.48 -2.86 -22.53
C ASP A 47 -5.83 -3.01 -24.01
N ALA A 48 -6.24 -4.20 -24.45
CA ALA A 48 -6.79 -4.43 -25.79
C ALA A 48 -8.08 -3.62 -26.00
N LEU A 49 -8.97 -3.58 -25.00
CA LEU A 49 -10.22 -2.81 -25.05
C LEU A 49 -9.97 -1.30 -25.08
N ARG A 50 -9.00 -0.80 -24.28
CA ARG A 50 -8.57 0.61 -24.31
C ARG A 50 -8.01 1.01 -25.67
N THR A 51 -7.21 0.13 -26.27
CA THR A 51 -6.65 0.33 -27.61
C THR A 51 -7.76 0.33 -28.68
N ALA A 52 -8.70 -0.62 -28.60
CA ALA A 52 -9.83 -0.73 -29.53
C ALA A 52 -10.81 0.45 -29.45
N LEU A 53 -11.04 0.98 -28.25
CA LEU A 53 -11.88 2.16 -28.02
C LEU A 53 -11.18 3.48 -28.39
N GLY A 54 -9.95 3.44 -28.90
CA GLY A 54 -9.17 4.65 -29.21
C GLY A 54 -8.79 5.46 -27.96
N VAL A 55 -8.93 4.87 -26.77
CA VAL A 55 -8.48 5.44 -25.50
C VAL A 55 -6.98 5.13 -25.36
N GLY A 56 -6.20 5.65 -26.30
CA GLY A 56 -4.77 5.41 -26.40
C GLY A 56 -3.98 6.71 -26.46
N VAL A 57 -3.03 6.85 -25.54
CA VAL A 57 -1.95 7.84 -25.47
C VAL A 57 -2.27 9.15 -24.73
N PHE A 58 -2.44 9.05 -23.40
CA PHE A 58 -1.83 10.09 -22.57
C PHE A 58 -0.32 9.85 -22.52
N ALA A 59 0.38 10.43 -23.49
CA ALA A 59 1.81 10.73 -23.35
C ALA A 59 2.02 11.46 -22.02
N PRO A 60 3.15 11.27 -21.32
CA PRO A 60 3.42 11.94 -20.04
C PRO A 60 3.72 13.42 -20.30
N LYS A 61 2.71 14.20 -20.65
CA LYS A 61 2.75 15.66 -20.60
C LYS A 61 2.46 16.05 -19.17
N ARG A 62 3.51 16.51 -18.48
CA ARG A 62 3.40 17.43 -17.35
C ARG A 62 2.45 18.57 -17.75
N ARG A 63 1.18 18.47 -17.37
CA ARG A 63 0.18 19.53 -17.44
C ARG A 63 -0.73 19.39 -16.23
N GLY A 64 -0.96 20.54 -15.58
CA GLY A 64 -1.56 20.73 -14.26
C GLY A 64 -2.53 19.65 -13.82
N ARG A 65 -2.21 19.04 -12.67
CA ARG A 65 -3.13 18.20 -11.89
C ARG A 65 -4.43 19.00 -11.70
N PRO A 66 -5.60 18.47 -12.05
CA PRO A 66 -6.85 19.09 -11.65
C PRO A 66 -6.81 19.21 -10.13
N ARG A 67 -7.15 20.40 -9.63
CA ARG A 67 -7.21 20.74 -8.22
C ARG A 67 -7.95 19.61 -7.51
N SER A 68 -7.25 18.83 -6.67
CA SER A 68 -7.88 17.73 -5.96
C SER A 68 -9.04 18.30 -5.14
N THR A 69 -10.19 17.65 -5.29
CA THR A 69 -11.32 17.80 -4.40
C THR A 69 -10.87 17.60 -2.95
N PRO A 70 -11.60 18.15 -1.96
CA PRO A 70 -11.25 18.03 -0.55
C PRO A 70 -10.94 16.58 -0.24
N SER A 71 -9.88 16.37 0.53
CA SER A 71 -9.39 15.05 0.92
C SER A 71 -10.44 14.34 1.78
N ASP A 72 -11.36 13.66 1.11
CA ASP A 72 -12.36 12.77 1.70
C ASP A 72 -11.68 11.50 2.23
N ALA A 73 -12.36 10.82 3.15
CA ALA A 73 -11.91 9.54 3.70
C ALA A 73 -11.73 8.52 2.57
N LEU A 74 -10.64 7.76 2.61
CA LEU A 74 -10.36 6.75 1.60
C LEU A 74 -11.37 5.61 1.70
N GLU A 75 -12.00 5.27 0.58
CA GLU A 75 -12.75 4.03 0.47
C GLU A 75 -11.79 2.83 0.53
N VAL A 76 -11.91 2.06 1.61
CA VAL A 76 -11.13 0.84 1.83
C VAL A 76 -11.87 -0.34 1.23
N ASN A 77 -11.19 -1.13 0.40
CA ASN A 77 -11.82 -2.33 -0.15
C ASN A 77 -12.05 -3.35 0.99
N PRO A 78 -13.29 -3.81 1.23
CA PRO A 78 -13.64 -4.67 2.36
C PRO A 78 -12.95 -6.04 2.32
N GLN A 79 -12.53 -6.52 1.14
CA GLN A 79 -11.83 -7.81 1.00
C GLN A 79 -10.34 -7.71 1.35
N SER A 80 -9.70 -6.56 1.09
CA SER A 80 -8.25 -6.41 1.28
C SER A 80 -7.88 -5.61 2.54
N GLY A 81 -8.85 -4.88 3.12
CA GLY A 81 -8.60 -3.95 4.23
C GLY A 81 -7.65 -2.80 3.85
N ARG A 82 -7.42 -2.56 2.55
CA ARG A 82 -6.48 -1.56 2.03
C ARG A 82 -7.18 -0.58 1.08
N PRO A 83 -6.78 0.71 1.10
CA PRO A 83 -7.22 1.66 0.09
C PRO A 83 -6.61 1.31 -1.27
N SER A 84 -7.14 1.90 -2.34
CA SER A 84 -6.59 1.73 -3.69
C SER A 84 -5.10 2.10 -3.74
N ARG A 85 -4.36 1.41 -4.62
CA ARG A 85 -2.89 1.58 -4.72
C ARG A 85 -2.57 3.04 -5.04
N GLY A 86 -1.73 3.66 -4.21
CA GLY A 86 -1.30 5.05 -4.37
C GLY A 86 -2.22 6.08 -3.69
N ALA A 87 -3.48 5.76 -3.39
CA ALA A 87 -4.42 6.74 -2.88
C ALA A 87 -4.03 7.34 -1.52
N ARG A 88 -3.44 6.53 -0.62
CA ARG A 88 -2.91 7.04 0.65
C ARG A 88 -1.70 7.95 0.48
N ARG A 89 -0.86 7.68 -0.52
CA ARG A 89 0.25 8.57 -0.88
C ARG A 89 -0.30 9.89 -1.41
N ASP A 90 -1.26 9.84 -2.33
CA ASP A 90 -1.91 11.03 -2.89
C ASP A 90 -2.56 11.89 -1.80
N GLN A 91 -3.25 11.27 -0.85
CA GLN A 91 -3.89 11.95 0.27
C GLN A 91 -2.86 12.67 1.16
N ILE A 92 -1.75 12.01 1.49
CA ILE A 92 -0.67 12.62 2.29
C ILE A 92 0.02 13.75 1.51
N GLU A 93 0.26 13.59 0.21
CA GLU A 93 0.83 14.64 -0.64
C GLU A 93 -0.07 15.89 -0.67
N ASP A 94 -1.38 15.71 -0.80
CA ASP A 94 -2.34 16.81 -0.83
C ASP A 94 -2.46 17.52 0.53
N ILE A 95 -2.35 16.78 1.64
CA ILE A 95 -2.22 17.34 2.99
C ILE A 95 -0.95 18.19 3.09
N CYS A 96 0.20 17.65 2.65
CA CYS A 96 1.48 18.38 2.66
C CYS A 96 1.43 19.66 1.82
N ARG A 97 0.80 19.62 0.63
CA ARG A 97 0.60 20.82 -0.20
C ARG A 97 -0.30 21.84 0.50
N THR A 98 -1.39 21.41 1.10
CA THR A 98 -2.32 22.29 1.82
C THR A 98 -1.65 22.97 3.01
N LEU A 99 -0.87 22.20 3.78
CA LEU A 99 -0.10 22.71 4.92
C LEU A 99 1.02 23.65 4.46
N GLY A 100 1.78 23.29 3.43
CA GLY A 100 2.87 24.12 2.89
C GLY A 100 2.42 25.38 2.14
N GLN A 101 1.18 25.41 1.63
CA GLN A 101 0.57 26.63 1.08
C GLN A 101 0.11 27.59 2.19
N ARG A 102 -0.42 27.05 3.30
CA ARG A 102 -0.92 27.85 4.43
C ARG A 102 0.21 28.34 5.33
N ASN A 103 1.19 27.49 5.59
CA ASN A 103 2.30 27.72 6.49
C ASN A 103 3.63 27.64 5.72
N ALA A 104 4.58 28.51 6.03
CA ALA A 104 5.92 28.43 5.43
C ALA A 104 6.63 27.09 5.76
N ASN A 105 6.28 26.48 6.89
CA ASN A 105 6.84 25.22 7.37
C ASN A 105 5.75 24.47 8.15
N PHE A 106 5.78 23.13 8.11
CA PHE A 106 4.83 22.27 8.82
C PHE A 106 5.54 21.06 9.44
N ARG A 107 4.91 20.42 10.42
CA ARG A 107 5.45 19.22 11.09
C ARG A 107 4.78 17.94 10.58
N THR A 108 5.48 16.80 10.63
CA THR A 108 4.83 15.49 10.35
C THR A 108 3.66 15.23 11.30
N ALA A 109 3.73 15.74 12.55
CA ALA A 109 2.63 15.66 13.49
C ALA A 109 1.36 16.38 13.00
N GLU A 110 1.51 17.47 12.23
CA GLU A 110 0.37 18.21 11.65
C GLU A 110 -0.23 17.46 10.47
N VAL A 111 0.61 16.81 9.66
CA VAL A 111 0.17 15.89 8.59
C VAL A 111 -0.67 14.75 9.20
N LEU A 112 -0.17 14.12 10.26
CA LEU A 112 -0.90 13.07 10.98
C LEU A 112 -2.18 13.60 11.63
N LYS A 113 -2.19 14.85 12.10
CA LYS A 113 -3.41 15.46 12.65
C LYS A 113 -4.48 15.59 11.57
N GLN A 114 -4.15 16.13 10.40
CA GLN A 114 -5.12 16.23 9.29
C GLN A 114 -5.55 14.85 8.79
N LEU A 115 -4.63 13.90 8.69
CA LEU A 115 -4.96 12.52 8.30
C LEU A 115 -5.95 11.88 9.29
N ARG A 116 -5.81 12.17 10.59
CA ARG A 116 -6.76 11.74 11.64
C ARG A 116 -8.11 12.42 11.50
N GLU A 117 -8.14 13.71 11.17
CA GLU A 117 -9.39 14.44 10.95
C GLU A 117 -10.18 13.88 9.76
N ILE A 118 -9.50 13.33 8.76
CA ILE A 118 -10.10 12.74 7.55
C ILE A 118 -10.51 11.27 7.77
N GLU A 119 -9.57 10.43 8.23
CA GLU A 119 -9.77 8.97 8.33
C GLU A 119 -10.38 8.53 9.68
N GLY A 120 -10.44 9.43 10.67
CA GLY A 120 -10.82 9.09 12.04
C GLY A 120 -9.66 8.46 12.81
N GLU A 121 -9.67 7.15 12.99
CA GLU A 121 -8.65 6.47 13.79
C GLU A 121 -7.41 6.10 12.97
N LEU A 122 -6.24 6.59 13.39
CA LEU A 122 -4.97 6.25 12.75
C LEU A 122 -4.32 5.03 13.39
N SER A 123 -4.27 3.93 12.63
CA SER A 123 -3.47 2.75 12.95
C SER A 123 -1.96 3.07 12.98
N ASP A 124 -1.18 2.25 13.70
CA ASP A 124 0.27 2.41 13.76
C ASP A 124 0.96 2.20 12.40
N GLY A 125 0.37 1.34 11.55
CA GLY A 125 0.82 1.16 10.17
C GLY A 125 0.68 2.45 9.35
N MET A 126 -0.42 3.20 9.50
CA MET A 126 -0.60 4.49 8.83
C MET A 126 0.40 5.53 9.31
N ARG A 127 0.68 5.56 10.62
CA ARG A 127 1.66 6.49 11.20
C ARG A 127 3.06 6.21 10.67
N SER A 128 3.51 4.96 10.78
CA SER A 128 4.83 4.53 10.29
C SER A 128 5.00 4.77 8.80
N TYR A 129 3.96 4.46 8.00
CA TYR A 129 3.96 4.74 6.57
C TYR A 129 4.07 6.23 6.26
N THR A 130 3.36 7.09 7.00
CA THR A 130 3.45 8.55 6.81
C THR A 130 4.87 9.05 7.07
N TYR A 131 5.53 8.59 8.14
CA TYR A 131 6.92 8.96 8.41
C TYR A 131 7.88 8.52 7.30
N ALA A 132 7.75 7.28 6.82
CA ALA A 132 8.57 6.78 5.71
C ALA A 132 8.31 7.57 4.41
N LEU A 133 7.05 7.89 4.14
CA LEU A 133 6.64 8.62 2.95
C LEU A 133 7.20 10.05 2.97
N MET A 134 7.27 10.74 4.12
CA MET A 134 7.88 12.07 4.18
C MET A 134 9.34 12.08 3.69
N THR A 135 10.11 11.05 4.00
CA THR A 135 11.49 10.89 3.47
C THR A 135 11.47 10.68 1.96
N THR A 136 10.54 9.86 1.45
CA THR A 136 10.40 9.64 0.00
C THR A 136 10.00 10.93 -0.72
N LEU A 137 9.08 11.71 -0.17
CA LEU A 137 8.67 13.01 -0.73
C LEU A 137 9.80 14.03 -0.71
N GLN A 138 10.75 13.90 0.22
CA GLN A 138 11.99 14.68 0.20
C GLN A 138 12.90 14.27 -0.96
N ASP A 139 13.13 12.96 -1.13
CA ASP A 139 13.98 12.45 -2.21
C ASP A 139 13.41 12.77 -3.60
N GLU A 140 12.08 12.86 -3.70
CA GLU A 140 11.36 13.25 -4.92
C GLU A 140 11.27 14.78 -5.13
N GLY A 141 11.77 15.58 -4.17
CA GLY A 141 11.80 17.04 -4.27
C GLY A 141 10.46 17.73 -4.10
N LEU A 142 9.47 17.09 -3.45
CA LEU A 142 8.19 17.72 -3.11
C LEU A 142 8.32 18.59 -1.84
N VAL A 143 9.07 18.11 -0.85
CA VAL A 143 9.28 18.79 0.44
C VAL A 143 10.76 18.86 0.80
N ASN A 144 11.20 19.94 1.43
CA ASN A 144 12.53 20.02 2.01
C ASN A 144 12.45 19.82 3.52
N LYS A 145 13.44 19.13 4.08
CA LYS A 145 13.58 18.96 5.52
C LYS A 145 14.29 20.18 6.10
N VAL A 146 13.61 20.89 6.99
CA VAL A 146 14.13 22.11 7.64
C VAL A 146 14.74 21.80 9.00
N ASP A 147 14.10 20.91 9.77
CA ASP A 147 14.50 20.53 11.12
C ASP A 147 13.93 19.14 11.47
N ARG A 148 14.17 18.63 12.68
CA ARG A 148 13.64 17.35 13.17
C ARG A 148 12.11 17.31 13.05
N GLY A 149 11.64 16.54 12.07
CA GLY A 149 10.22 16.35 11.79
C GLY A 149 9.52 17.61 11.25
N ARG A 150 10.28 18.61 10.78
CA ARG A 150 9.77 19.84 10.17
C ARG A 150 10.13 19.89 8.69
N TRP A 151 9.16 20.26 7.89
CA TRP A 151 9.21 20.24 6.44
C TRP A 151 8.72 21.57 5.89
N GLU A 152 9.20 21.92 4.71
CA GLU A 152 8.69 23.02 3.90
C GLU A 152 8.36 22.48 2.50
N LEU A 153 7.39 23.10 1.83
CA LEU A 153 7.05 22.72 0.46
C LEU A 153 8.08 23.32 -0.50
N VAL A 154 8.62 22.50 -1.41
CA VAL A 154 9.51 22.99 -2.47
C VAL A 154 8.69 23.86 -3.42
N ARG A 155 9.12 25.10 -3.61
CA ARG A 155 8.46 26.09 -4.50
C ARG A 155 8.96 25.99 -5.93
#